data_AF-A0A971FQ65-F1
#
_entry.id   AF-A0A971FQ65-F1
#
_cell.length_a   1.000
_cell.length_b   1.000
_cell.length_c   1.000
_cell.angle_alpha   90.00
_cell.angle_beta   90.00
_cell.angle_gamma   90.00
#
_symmetry.space_group_name_H-M   'P 1'
#
loop_
_entity.id
_entity.type
_entity.pdbx_description
1 polymer ?
#
loop_
_entity_poly.entity_id
_entity_poly.type
_entity_poly.pdbx_seq_one_letter_code
_entity_poly.pdbx_strand_id
1 'polypeptide(L)'
;MQLSKLGMEVSDCIRRIPEYGKSKGVELKVLAKTVMDTHVHFVLFVMSDMEDMQLGDIIAGLKTGCNKALLGELNNPFSLLYAKGLEHQMNTEPLTPRILQDHALFETLYDATVLTRFGQLKRMIDYVHDNPRRKWMKIHHLNSFVPIRNVEIAGDAYDAIGNMMLLGQYRKVVHVRGRFSYEECRNYKNQCVIASRRGDVLVSPFISHHEREVRDFCLKEGHSVIQLLDNGFLEDASCPGGLLEYCMNGQVLLLVPSEIPHDDRKRNVTRAECVMLNERAERIAEEDLERVG
;
A
#
# COMPACT_ATOMS: atom_id res chain seq x y z
N MET A 1 9.76 -13.74 10.13
CA MET A 1 8.51 -14.27 10.69
C MET A 1 8.42 -15.74 10.34
N GLN A 2 8.36 -16.62 11.33
CA GLN A 2 8.24 -18.06 11.10
C GLN A 2 6.77 -18.39 10.80
N LEU A 3 6.51 -19.14 9.74
CA LEU A 3 5.14 -19.58 9.42
C LEU A 3 4.69 -20.64 10.42
N SER A 4 3.40 -20.61 10.77
CA SER A 4 2.75 -21.72 11.47
C SER A 4 2.76 -22.97 10.59
N LYS A 5 2.43 -24.13 11.16
CA LYS A 5 2.29 -25.38 10.39
C LYS A 5 1.31 -25.24 9.24
N LEU A 6 0.10 -24.73 9.52
CA LEU A 6 -0.89 -24.42 8.48
C LEU A 6 -0.34 -23.43 7.44
N GLY A 7 0.38 -22.39 7.87
CA GLY A 7 1.01 -21.43 6.95
C GLY A 7 2.05 -22.06 6.02
N MET A 8 2.82 -23.03 6.50
CA MET A 8 3.75 -23.81 5.68
C MET A 8 3.01 -24.66 4.65
N GLU A 9 1.92 -25.32 5.05
CA GLU A 9 1.09 -26.13 4.13
C GLU A 9 0.41 -25.26 3.06
N VAL A 10 -0.13 -24.10 3.42
CA VAL A 10 -0.67 -23.11 2.48
C VAL A 10 0.42 -22.66 1.50
N SER A 11 1.62 -22.37 2.00
CA SER A 11 2.77 -22.01 1.17
C SER A 11 3.12 -23.12 0.17
N ASP A 12 3.06 -24.38 0.59
CA ASP A 12 3.27 -25.54 -0.28
C ASP A 12 2.16 -25.71 -1.31
N CYS A 13 0.89 -25.48 -0.95
CA CYS A 13 -0.21 -25.46 -1.91
C CYS A 13 0.02 -24.44 -3.03
N ILE A 14 0.50 -23.22 -2.69
CA ILE A 14 0.86 -22.21 -3.71
C ILE A 14 2.01 -22.72 -4.58
N ARG A 15 3.03 -23.35 -3.99
CA ARG A 15 4.19 -23.89 -4.73
C ARG A 15 3.80 -24.97 -5.75
N ARG A 16 2.74 -25.73 -5.48
CA ARG A 16 2.24 -26.81 -6.34
C ARG A 16 1.26 -26.36 -7.43
N ILE A 17 0.90 -25.08 -7.50
CA ILE A 17 0.05 -24.56 -8.60
C ILE A 17 0.52 -25.01 -10.00
N PRO A 18 1.83 -24.98 -10.33
CA PRO A 18 2.33 -25.49 -11.61
C PRO A 18 2.00 -26.96 -11.89
N GLU A 19 2.01 -27.82 -10.87
CA GLU A 19 1.68 -29.24 -10.99
C GLU A 19 0.20 -29.42 -11.35
N TYR A 20 -0.68 -28.64 -10.71
CA TYR A 20 -2.11 -28.61 -11.01
C TYR A 20 -2.38 -28.11 -12.43
N GLY A 21 -1.76 -27.00 -12.83
CA GLY A 21 -1.86 -26.48 -14.20
C GLY A 21 -1.42 -27.52 -15.24
N LYS A 22 -0.27 -28.16 -15.02
CA LYS A 22 0.25 -29.20 -15.93
C LYS A 22 -0.69 -30.38 -16.09
N SER A 23 -1.40 -30.79 -15.02
CA SER A 23 -2.41 -31.86 -15.08
C SER A 23 -3.63 -31.50 -15.94
N LYS A 24 -3.80 -30.21 -16.25
CA LYS A 24 -4.86 -29.63 -17.07
C LYS A 24 -4.35 -29.08 -18.40
N GLY A 25 -3.10 -29.36 -18.77
CA GLY A 25 -2.52 -28.91 -20.05
C GLY A 25 -2.07 -27.45 -20.05
N VAL A 26 -2.04 -26.76 -18.91
CA VAL A 26 -1.62 -25.34 -18.81
C VAL A 26 -0.25 -25.25 -18.17
N GLU A 27 0.70 -24.61 -18.85
CA GLU A 27 2.02 -24.32 -18.29
C GLU A 27 1.97 -23.06 -17.41
N LEU A 28 2.21 -23.24 -16.11
CA LEU A 28 2.17 -22.18 -15.11
C LEU A 28 3.50 -22.10 -14.36
N LYS A 29 3.87 -20.90 -13.92
CA LYS A 29 5.00 -20.68 -13.03
C LYS A 29 4.65 -19.69 -11.93
N VAL A 30 4.94 -20.04 -10.68
CA VAL A 30 4.87 -19.10 -9.56
C VAL A 30 6.19 -18.33 -9.49
N LEU A 31 6.14 -17.02 -9.72
CA LEU A 31 7.32 -16.17 -9.76
C LEU A 31 7.70 -15.62 -8.38
N ALA A 32 6.71 -15.34 -7.54
CA ALA A 32 6.89 -14.88 -6.17
C ALA A 32 5.69 -15.32 -5.32
N LYS A 33 5.89 -15.50 -4.01
CA LYS A 33 4.81 -15.75 -3.05
C LYS A 33 5.17 -15.27 -1.65
N THR A 34 4.13 -14.92 -0.90
CA THR A 34 4.17 -14.57 0.52
C THR A 34 2.89 -15.07 1.18
N VAL A 35 3.03 -15.71 2.35
CA VAL A 35 1.91 -16.12 3.20
C VAL A 35 1.93 -15.24 4.45
N MET A 36 0.82 -14.54 4.69
CA MET A 36 0.59 -13.70 5.86
C MET A 36 -0.44 -14.40 6.77
N ASP A 37 -0.63 -13.90 7.99
CA ASP A 37 -1.60 -14.48 8.93
C ASP A 37 -3.08 -14.30 8.47
N THR A 38 -3.41 -13.27 7.68
CA THR A 38 -4.79 -12.96 7.24
C THR A 38 -5.00 -13.12 5.73
N HIS A 39 -3.95 -13.23 4.94
CA HIS A 39 -4.04 -13.28 3.48
C HIS A 39 -2.77 -13.87 2.85
N VAL A 40 -2.81 -14.11 1.54
CA VAL A 40 -1.65 -14.55 0.76
C VAL A 40 -1.49 -13.68 -0.48
N HIS A 41 -0.25 -13.49 -0.92
CA HIS A 41 0.05 -12.84 -2.19
C HIS A 41 0.98 -13.72 -3.01
N PHE A 42 0.75 -13.81 -4.31
CA PHE A 42 1.66 -14.48 -5.24
C PHE A 42 1.55 -13.91 -6.64
N VAL A 43 2.61 -14.07 -7.42
CA VAL A 43 2.67 -13.70 -8.84
C VAL A 43 2.67 -14.98 -9.65
N LEU A 44 1.66 -15.14 -10.50
CA LEU A 44 1.52 -16.27 -11.42
C LEU A 44 1.87 -15.83 -12.84
N PHE A 45 2.73 -16.60 -13.50
CA PHE A 45 2.99 -16.47 -14.93
C PHE A 45 2.33 -17.63 -15.67
N VAL A 46 1.42 -17.30 -16.56
CA VAL A 46 0.75 -18.21 -17.48
C VAL A 46 1.57 -18.24 -18.76
N MET A 47 2.18 -19.39 -19.07
CA MET A 47 3.15 -19.55 -20.16
C MET A 47 2.54 -20.13 -21.43
N SER A 48 1.38 -20.76 -21.33
CA SER A 48 0.59 -21.27 -22.45
C SER A 48 -0.82 -20.71 -22.41
N ASP A 49 -1.52 -20.71 -23.54
CA ASP A 49 -2.93 -20.34 -23.58
C ASP A 49 -3.77 -21.26 -22.67
N MET A 50 -4.82 -20.67 -22.07
CA MET A 50 -5.73 -21.36 -21.16
C MET A 50 -7.06 -21.61 -21.87
N GLU A 51 -7.12 -22.64 -22.72
CA GLU A 51 -8.32 -22.92 -23.53
C GLU A 51 -9.49 -23.45 -22.68
N ASP A 52 -9.24 -24.48 -21.87
CA ASP A 52 -10.26 -25.17 -21.05
C ASP A 52 -10.18 -24.80 -19.55
N MET A 53 -9.45 -23.73 -19.22
CA MET A 53 -9.19 -23.34 -17.84
C MET A 53 -9.29 -21.83 -17.69
N GLN A 54 -9.82 -21.37 -16.56
CA GLN A 54 -9.79 -19.97 -16.18
C GLN A 54 -8.96 -19.78 -14.91
N LEU A 55 -8.56 -18.53 -14.65
CA LEU A 55 -7.88 -18.19 -13.39
C LEU A 55 -8.69 -18.65 -12.18
N GLY A 56 -10.02 -18.55 -12.24
CA GLY A 56 -10.92 -19.03 -11.19
C GLY A 56 -10.73 -20.50 -10.83
N ASP A 57 -10.48 -21.37 -11.83
CA ASP A 57 -10.27 -22.81 -11.60
C ASP A 57 -8.94 -23.09 -10.89
N ILE A 58 -7.91 -22.29 -11.20
CA ILE A 58 -6.61 -22.34 -10.52
C ILE A 58 -6.79 -21.94 -9.04
N ILE A 59 -7.50 -20.84 -8.80
CA ILE A 59 -7.76 -20.34 -7.45
C ILE A 59 -8.65 -21.31 -6.66
N ALA A 60 -9.65 -21.91 -7.29
CA ALA A 60 -10.50 -22.93 -6.67
C ALA A 60 -9.67 -24.14 -6.25
N GLY A 61 -8.81 -24.67 -7.13
CA GLY A 61 -7.91 -25.78 -6.81
C GLY A 61 -6.96 -25.46 -5.65
N LEU A 62 -6.39 -24.25 -5.62
CA LEU A 62 -5.59 -23.76 -4.51
C LEU A 62 -6.39 -23.76 -3.19
N LYS A 63 -7.57 -23.15 -3.19
CA LYS A 63 -8.44 -23.08 -2.00
C LYS A 63 -8.81 -24.47 -1.50
N THR A 64 -9.13 -25.42 -2.39
CA THR A 64 -9.39 -26.81 -2.02
C THR A 64 -8.18 -27.47 -1.36
N GLY A 65 -6.97 -27.27 -1.89
CA GLY A 65 -5.74 -27.78 -1.28
C GLY A 65 -5.53 -27.24 0.14
N CYS A 66 -5.73 -25.94 0.32
CA CYS A 66 -5.61 -25.28 1.62
C CYS A 66 -6.70 -25.71 2.62
N ASN A 67 -7.93 -25.96 2.16
CA ASN A 67 -9.00 -26.50 3.02
C ASN A 67 -8.67 -27.90 3.53
N LYS A 68 -8.01 -28.75 2.71
CA LYS A 68 -7.51 -30.06 3.15
C LYS A 68 -6.42 -29.95 4.21
N ALA A 69 -5.49 -29.00 4.05
CA ALA A 69 -4.48 -28.67 5.05
C ALA A 69 -5.12 -28.23 6.38
N LEU A 70 -6.09 -27.30 6.31
CA LEU A 70 -6.88 -26.84 7.45
C LEU A 70 -7.58 -28.01 8.17
N LEU A 71 -8.24 -28.89 7.42
CA LEU A 71 -8.88 -30.10 7.98
C LEU A 71 -7.89 -31.03 8.68
N GLY A 72 -6.69 -31.21 8.11
CA GLY A 72 -5.61 -31.98 8.72
C GLY A 72 -5.19 -31.40 10.08
N GLU A 73 -5.12 -30.08 10.19
CA GLU A 73 -4.82 -29.38 11.44
C GLU A 73 -5.98 -29.43 12.45
N LEU A 74 -7.23 -29.24 12.01
CA LEU A 74 -8.40 -29.27 12.90
C LEU A 74 -8.66 -30.67 13.48
N ASN A 75 -8.36 -31.72 12.72
CA ASN A 75 -8.48 -33.10 13.17
C ASN A 75 -7.34 -33.53 14.12
N ASN A 76 -6.35 -32.68 14.35
CA ASN A 76 -5.34 -32.91 15.37
C ASN A 76 -5.94 -32.64 16.77
N PRO A 77 -6.04 -33.64 17.67
CA PRO A 77 -6.65 -33.48 18.99
C PRO A 77 -6.01 -32.37 19.84
N PHE A 78 -4.70 -32.13 19.65
CA PHE A 78 -4.00 -31.04 20.34
C PHE A 78 -4.38 -29.66 19.80
N SER A 79 -4.56 -29.51 18.48
CA SER A 79 -4.93 -28.24 17.85
C SER A 79 -6.37 -27.84 18.18
N LEU A 80 -7.30 -28.80 18.26
CA LEU A 80 -8.68 -28.55 18.66
C LEU A 80 -8.80 -28.14 20.14
N LEU A 81 -7.99 -28.76 21.01
CA LEU A 81 -7.92 -28.41 22.43
C LEU A 81 -7.26 -27.03 22.64
N TYR A 82 -6.23 -26.72 21.84
CA TYR A 82 -5.57 -25.41 21.82
C TYR A 82 -6.52 -24.30 21.33
N ALA A 83 -7.30 -24.54 20.27
CA ALA A 83 -8.31 -23.60 19.77
C ALA A 83 -9.44 -23.34 20.79
N LYS A 84 -9.90 -24.38 21.49
CA LYS A 84 -10.92 -24.25 22.56
C LYS A 84 -10.39 -23.64 23.86
N GLY A 85 -9.09 -23.77 24.15
CA GLY A 85 -8.47 -23.25 25.37
C GLY A 85 -8.01 -21.79 25.28
N LEU A 86 -7.74 -21.27 24.07
CA LEU A 86 -7.21 -19.93 23.85
C LEU A 86 -8.24 -18.80 23.77
N GLU A 87 -9.53 -19.09 23.57
CA GLU A 87 -10.60 -18.08 23.61
C GLU A 87 -10.58 -17.24 24.91
N HIS A 88 -9.93 -17.75 25.97
CA HIS A 88 -9.86 -17.10 27.27
C HIS A 88 -8.53 -16.40 27.61
N GLN A 89 -7.46 -16.56 26.82
CA GLN A 89 -6.11 -16.13 27.25
C GLN A 89 -5.32 -15.25 26.27
N MET A 90 -5.73 -15.12 25.01
CA MET A 90 -5.07 -14.22 24.06
C MET A 90 -6.12 -13.37 23.34
N ASN A 91 -5.81 -12.10 23.09
CA ASN A 91 -6.58 -11.19 22.21
C ASN A 91 -6.50 -11.64 20.73
N THR A 92 -6.78 -12.91 20.45
CA THR A 92 -6.89 -13.46 19.11
C THR A 92 -8.37 -13.48 18.74
N GLU A 93 -8.71 -12.88 17.61
CA GLU A 93 -10.05 -12.96 17.03
C GLU A 93 -10.52 -14.42 17.00
N PRO A 94 -11.77 -14.71 17.43
CA PRO A 94 -12.29 -16.07 17.42
C PRO A 94 -12.30 -16.64 15.99
N LEU A 95 -12.05 -17.95 15.88
CA LEU A 95 -12.17 -18.63 14.59
C LEU A 95 -13.60 -18.46 14.05
N THR A 96 -13.72 -18.02 12.81
CA THR A 96 -15.02 -17.72 12.21
C THR A 96 -15.83 -19.02 12.00
N PRO A 97 -17.18 -18.95 11.98
CA PRO A 97 -18.02 -20.11 11.65
C PRO A 97 -17.63 -20.77 10.32
N ARG A 98 -17.15 -19.99 9.35
CA ARG A 98 -16.63 -20.49 8.07
C ARG A 98 -15.44 -21.45 8.22
N ILE A 99 -14.52 -21.17 9.15
CA ILE A 99 -13.38 -22.04 9.42
C ILE A 99 -13.83 -23.28 10.19
N LEU A 100 -14.68 -23.09 11.20
CA LEU A 100 -15.08 -24.15 12.12
C LEU A 100 -16.10 -25.13 11.54
N GLN A 101 -17.08 -24.63 10.77
CA GLN A 101 -18.20 -25.40 10.24
C GLN A 101 -18.00 -25.76 8.77
N ASP A 102 -17.62 -24.79 7.93
CA ASP A 102 -17.49 -25.00 6.48
C ASP A 102 -16.10 -25.52 6.09
N HIS A 103 -15.16 -25.52 7.03
CA HIS A 103 -13.75 -25.87 6.79
C HIS A 103 -13.13 -25.10 5.62
N ALA A 104 -13.56 -23.84 5.45
CA ALA A 104 -13.11 -22.99 4.36
C ALA A 104 -12.14 -21.92 4.89
N LEU A 105 -10.86 -22.04 4.47
CA LEU A 105 -9.79 -21.15 4.95
C LEU A 105 -9.85 -19.75 4.32
N PHE A 106 -10.33 -19.65 3.08
CA PHE A 106 -10.36 -18.40 2.32
C PHE A 106 -11.79 -17.97 2.00
N GLU A 107 -11.96 -16.65 1.83
CA GLU A 107 -13.15 -16.03 1.26
C GLU A 107 -13.47 -16.56 -0.14
N THR A 108 -14.71 -16.36 -0.61
CA THR A 108 -15.13 -16.87 -1.94
C THR A 108 -14.46 -16.08 -3.05
N LEU A 109 -14.39 -14.76 -2.88
CA LEU A 109 -13.75 -13.84 -3.82
C LEU A 109 -12.22 -13.90 -3.70
N TYR A 110 -11.55 -13.31 -4.69
CA TYR A 110 -10.12 -13.10 -4.73
C TYR A 110 -9.82 -11.87 -5.57
N ASP A 111 -8.72 -11.18 -5.24
CA ASP A 111 -8.24 -10.05 -6.03
C ASP A 111 -7.18 -10.51 -7.03
N ALA A 112 -7.32 -10.07 -8.29
CA ALA A 112 -6.35 -10.33 -9.33
C ALA A 112 -6.05 -9.06 -10.13
N THR A 113 -4.78 -8.83 -10.41
CA THR A 113 -4.33 -7.73 -11.27
C THR A 113 -3.53 -8.32 -12.43
N VAL A 114 -4.00 -8.07 -13.65
CA VAL A 114 -3.30 -8.49 -14.87
C VAL A 114 -2.17 -7.51 -15.18
N LEU A 115 -1.03 -8.04 -15.60
CA LEU A 115 0.09 -7.24 -16.06
C LEU A 115 -0.23 -6.63 -17.43
N THR A 116 -0.18 -5.30 -17.53
CA THR A 116 -0.51 -4.56 -18.77
C THR A 116 0.59 -3.61 -19.23
N ARG A 117 1.61 -3.33 -18.41
CA ARG A 117 2.63 -2.30 -18.71
C ARG A 117 4.06 -2.80 -18.48
N PHE A 118 4.99 -2.23 -19.25
CA PHE A 118 6.43 -2.47 -19.07
C PHE A 118 6.89 -2.13 -17.63
N GLY A 119 7.78 -2.95 -17.09
CA GLY A 119 8.32 -2.81 -15.72
C GLY A 119 7.34 -3.13 -14.59
N GLN A 120 6.08 -3.49 -14.87
CA GLN A 120 5.09 -3.84 -13.85
C GLN A 120 5.42 -5.16 -13.13
N LEU A 121 6.03 -6.13 -13.81
CA LEU A 121 6.38 -7.42 -13.22
C LEU A 121 7.30 -7.26 -12.00
N LYS A 122 8.38 -6.48 -12.17
CA LYS A 122 9.34 -6.21 -11.08
C LYS A 122 8.63 -5.63 -9.87
N ARG A 123 7.75 -4.64 -10.07
CA ARG A 123 6.97 -4.01 -8.98
C ARG A 123 6.04 -5.00 -8.28
N MET A 124 5.41 -5.91 -9.03
CA MET A 124 4.55 -6.95 -8.44
C MET A 124 5.37 -7.91 -7.57
N ILE A 125 6.52 -8.36 -8.06
CA ILE A 125 7.44 -9.24 -7.30
C ILE A 125 7.95 -8.53 -6.04
N ASP A 126 8.46 -7.30 -6.20
CA ASP A 126 8.95 -6.48 -5.07
C ASP A 126 7.85 -6.28 -4.02
N TYR A 127 6.60 -6.01 -4.44
CA TYR A 127 5.46 -5.86 -3.55
C TYR A 127 5.17 -7.13 -2.74
N VAL A 128 5.18 -8.30 -3.38
CA VAL A 128 4.95 -9.59 -2.69
C VAL A 128 6.00 -9.81 -1.60
N HIS A 129 7.27 -9.56 -1.90
CA HIS A 129 8.36 -9.75 -0.94
C HIS A 129 8.39 -8.71 0.18
N ASP A 130 7.96 -7.47 -0.07
CA ASP A 130 7.97 -6.39 0.92
C ASP A 130 6.75 -6.45 1.87
N ASN A 131 5.69 -7.16 1.50
CA ASN A 131 4.45 -7.22 2.27
C ASN A 131 4.63 -7.63 3.75
N PRO A 132 5.46 -8.64 4.12
CA PRO A 132 5.72 -8.98 5.51
C PRO A 132 6.29 -7.83 6.33
N ARG A 133 7.27 -7.12 5.76
CA ARG A 133 7.90 -5.96 6.40
C ARG A 133 6.88 -4.83 6.58
N ARG A 134 6.09 -4.53 5.54
CA ARG A 134 5.02 -3.52 5.61
C ARG A 134 3.97 -3.83 6.67
N LYS A 135 3.59 -5.09 6.83
CA LYS A 135 2.66 -5.49 7.89
C LYS A 135 3.27 -5.30 9.26
N TRP A 136 4.51 -5.75 9.46
CA TRP A 136 5.24 -5.53 10.71
C TRP A 136 5.29 -4.04 11.06
N MET A 137 5.62 -3.19 10.08
CA MET A 137 5.60 -1.74 10.23
C MET A 137 4.22 -1.21 10.65
N LYS A 138 3.14 -1.64 10.00
CA LYS A 138 1.78 -1.22 10.38
C LYS A 138 1.41 -1.63 11.81
N ILE A 139 1.72 -2.86 12.22
CA ILE A 139 1.39 -3.37 13.56
C ILE A 139 2.14 -2.57 14.64
N HIS A 140 3.44 -2.38 14.46
CA HIS A 140 4.28 -1.72 15.47
C HIS A 140 4.12 -0.19 15.51
N HIS A 141 3.43 0.40 14.54
CA HIS A 141 3.23 1.85 14.44
C HIS A 141 1.75 2.22 14.24
N LEU A 142 0.82 1.34 14.64
CA LEU A 142 -0.62 1.49 14.34
C LEU A 142 -1.19 2.84 14.82
N ASN A 143 -0.75 3.32 15.99
CA ASN A 143 -1.19 4.61 16.54
C ASN A 143 -0.57 5.82 15.81
N SER A 144 0.54 5.65 15.08
CA SER A 144 1.22 6.74 14.36
C SER A 144 0.55 7.11 13.04
N PHE A 145 -0.43 6.31 12.58
CA PHE A 145 -1.06 6.51 11.27
C PHE A 145 -2.53 6.87 11.31
N VAL A 146 -3.17 6.90 12.49
CA VAL A 146 -4.54 7.39 12.62
C VAL A 146 -4.62 8.83 12.09
N PRO A 147 -5.50 9.13 11.10
CA PRO A 147 -5.57 10.47 10.54
C PRO A 147 -6.00 11.47 11.61
N ILE A 148 -5.26 12.57 11.74
CA ILE A 148 -5.70 13.72 12.51
C ILE A 148 -6.71 14.47 11.64
N ARG A 149 -7.95 14.60 12.09
CA ARG A 149 -9.04 15.17 11.29
C ARG A 149 -9.19 16.67 11.51
N ASN A 150 -9.60 17.39 10.47
CA ASN A 150 -9.97 18.82 10.52
C ASN A 150 -8.89 19.74 11.14
N VAL A 151 -7.61 19.51 10.81
CA VAL A 151 -6.52 20.40 11.17
C VAL A 151 -6.58 21.66 10.31
N GLU A 152 -6.62 22.82 10.93
CA GLU A 152 -6.58 24.10 10.22
C GLU A 152 -5.13 24.45 9.81
N ILE A 153 -4.89 24.62 8.51
CA ILE A 153 -3.59 24.94 7.92
C ILE A 153 -3.82 25.96 6.80
N ALA A 154 -3.12 27.11 6.84
CA ALA A 154 -3.24 28.16 5.84
C ALA A 154 -4.69 28.59 5.53
N GLY A 155 -5.58 28.53 6.53
CA GLY A 155 -7.00 28.91 6.44
C GLY A 155 -7.94 27.86 5.83
N ASP A 156 -7.46 26.66 5.51
CA ASP A 156 -8.27 25.53 5.06
C ASP A 156 -8.20 24.37 6.09
N ALA A 157 -9.23 23.53 6.12
CA ALA A 157 -9.25 22.32 6.96
C ALA A 157 -8.67 21.11 6.20
N TYR A 158 -7.78 20.36 6.85
CA TYR A 158 -7.18 19.15 6.31
C TYR A 158 -7.25 17.99 7.29
N ASP A 159 -7.42 16.80 6.73
CA ASP A 159 -7.06 15.57 7.40
C ASP A 159 -5.56 15.31 7.13
N ALA A 160 -4.85 14.84 8.15
CA ALA A 160 -3.40 14.74 8.12
C ALA A 160 -2.88 13.38 8.62
N ILE A 161 -1.85 12.87 7.96
CA ILE A 161 -1.06 11.70 8.40
C ILE A 161 0.43 12.02 8.26
N GLY A 162 1.23 11.72 9.28
CA GLY A 162 2.69 11.86 9.24
C GLY A 162 3.20 13.01 10.10
N ASN A 163 4.32 13.61 9.68
CA ASN A 163 5.05 14.55 10.53
C ASN A 163 4.52 15.99 10.44
N MET A 164 3.64 16.37 11.37
CA MET A 164 3.09 17.73 11.48
C MET A 164 4.16 18.82 11.67
N MET A 165 5.31 18.49 12.26
CA MET A 165 6.40 19.45 12.51
C MET A 165 7.02 19.99 11.21
N LEU A 166 6.76 19.36 10.06
CA LEU A 166 7.21 19.86 8.76
C LEU A 166 6.55 21.19 8.37
N LEU A 167 5.39 21.53 8.94
CA LEU A 167 4.73 22.83 8.71
C LEU A 167 5.53 24.00 9.29
N GLY A 168 6.35 23.76 10.33
CA GLY A 168 7.23 24.75 10.95
C GLY A 168 8.57 24.95 10.24
N GLN A 169 8.75 24.39 9.04
CA GLN A 169 9.99 24.52 8.26
C GLN A 169 9.76 25.37 7.00
N TYR A 170 10.84 25.95 6.45
CA TYR A 170 10.77 26.61 5.14
C TYR A 170 10.27 25.62 4.09
N ARG A 171 9.35 26.08 3.24
CA ARG A 171 8.67 25.23 2.26
C ARG A 171 8.95 25.72 0.85
N LYS A 172 9.23 24.78 -0.05
CA LYS A 172 9.42 25.04 -1.48
C LYS A 172 8.34 24.32 -2.29
N VAL A 173 7.50 25.09 -2.97
CA VAL A 173 6.49 24.53 -3.88
C VAL A 173 7.17 23.83 -5.06
N VAL A 174 6.69 22.62 -5.38
CA VAL A 174 7.07 21.90 -6.59
C VAL A 174 5.89 21.88 -7.56
N HIS A 175 5.98 22.67 -8.63
CA HIS A 175 4.93 22.75 -9.64
C HIS A 175 5.56 22.88 -11.02
N VAL A 176 5.65 21.76 -11.74
CA VAL A 176 6.25 21.72 -13.08
C VAL A 176 5.19 22.12 -14.11
N ARG A 177 5.36 23.29 -14.72
CA ARG A 177 4.39 23.82 -15.68
C ARG A 177 4.54 23.12 -17.03
N GLY A 178 3.43 22.73 -17.65
CA GLY A 178 3.43 22.06 -18.96
C GLY A 178 4.01 22.88 -20.12
N ARG A 179 4.16 24.20 -19.96
CA ARG A 179 4.79 25.09 -20.95
C ARG A 179 6.32 25.10 -20.91
N PHE A 180 6.93 24.46 -19.92
CA PHE A 180 8.38 24.44 -19.80
C PHE A 180 9.01 23.63 -20.94
N SER A 181 10.07 24.18 -21.52
CA SER A 181 11.01 23.43 -22.34
C SER A 181 11.72 22.35 -21.52
N TYR A 182 12.40 21.43 -22.20
CA TYR A 182 13.19 20.39 -21.54
C TYR A 182 14.24 20.97 -20.58
N GLU A 183 14.94 22.03 -21.01
CA GLU A 183 16.00 22.66 -20.21
C GLU A 183 15.44 23.44 -19.01
N GLU A 184 14.33 24.18 -19.19
CA GLU A 184 13.63 24.84 -18.09
C GLU A 184 13.13 23.84 -17.05
N CYS A 185 12.53 22.73 -17.50
CA CYS A 185 12.10 21.65 -16.63
C CYS A 185 13.28 21.05 -15.85
N ARG A 186 14.39 20.76 -16.54
CA ARG A 186 15.60 20.24 -15.89
C ARG A 186 16.16 21.20 -14.84
N ASN A 187 16.28 22.49 -15.18
CA ASN A 187 16.82 23.50 -14.29
C ASN A 187 15.91 23.72 -13.07
N TYR A 188 14.59 23.76 -13.27
CA TYR A 188 13.63 23.89 -12.18
C TYR A 188 13.67 22.68 -11.24
N LYS A 189 13.70 21.44 -11.77
CA LYS A 189 13.86 20.22 -10.95
C LYS A 189 15.13 20.27 -10.12
N ASN A 190 16.25 20.71 -10.69
CA ASN A 190 17.51 20.88 -9.95
C ASN A 190 17.39 21.93 -8.83
N GLN A 191 16.68 23.04 -9.06
CA GLN A 191 16.45 24.05 -8.03
C GLN A 191 15.64 23.49 -6.86
N CYS A 192 14.61 22.68 -7.11
CA CYS A 192 13.86 21.99 -6.06
C CYS A 192 14.77 21.07 -5.23
N VAL A 193 15.62 20.28 -5.88
CA VAL A 193 16.58 19.40 -5.19
C VAL A 193 17.56 20.21 -4.33
N ILE A 194 18.08 21.33 -4.85
CA ILE A 194 18.98 22.20 -4.10
C ILE A 194 18.26 22.80 -2.88
N ALA A 195 17.01 23.22 -3.02
CA ALA A 195 16.20 23.70 -1.91
C ALA A 195 16.04 22.63 -0.82
N SER A 196 15.72 21.39 -1.20
CA SER A 196 15.64 20.27 -0.26
C SER A 196 16.94 20.01 0.48
N ARG A 197 18.08 20.03 -0.23
CA ARG A 197 19.40 19.86 0.39
C ARG A 197 19.78 20.99 1.34
N ARG A 198 19.17 22.18 1.20
CA ARG A 198 19.30 23.30 2.15
C ARG A 198 18.42 23.14 3.39
N GLY A 199 17.52 22.15 3.41
CA GLY A 199 16.57 21.91 4.49
C GLY A 199 15.14 22.38 4.19
N ASP A 200 14.86 22.88 2.98
CA ASP A 200 13.49 23.28 2.62
C ASP A 200 12.62 22.03 2.39
N VAL A 201 11.42 22.02 2.98
CA VAL A 201 10.43 20.96 2.78
C VAL A 201 9.72 21.17 1.44
N LEU A 202 9.69 20.15 0.59
CA LEU A 202 8.96 20.25 -0.68
C LEU A 202 7.47 20.12 -0.45
N VAL A 203 6.65 21.00 -1.04
CA VAL A 203 5.18 20.92 -0.96
C VAL A 203 4.55 20.89 -2.35
N SER A 204 3.68 19.92 -2.59
CA SER A 204 2.98 19.74 -3.88
C SER A 204 1.94 18.62 -3.79
N PRO A 205 0.93 18.58 -4.66
CA PRO A 205 0.17 17.35 -4.88
C PRO A 205 0.92 16.25 -5.66
N PHE A 206 2.06 16.57 -6.29
CA PHE A 206 2.89 15.63 -7.07
C PHE A 206 2.09 14.81 -8.12
N ILE A 207 1.27 15.50 -8.90
CA ILE A 207 0.35 14.86 -9.85
C ILE A 207 1.12 14.40 -11.10
N SER A 208 1.97 15.29 -11.63
CA SER A 208 2.72 15.01 -12.86
C SER A 208 3.83 13.99 -12.62
N HIS A 209 4.32 13.39 -13.72
CA HIS A 209 5.47 12.49 -13.65
C HIS A 209 6.72 13.22 -13.16
N HIS A 210 6.98 14.43 -13.66
CA HIS A 210 8.15 15.23 -13.30
C HIS A 210 8.17 15.68 -11.85
N GLU A 211 7.03 16.02 -11.27
CA GLU A 211 6.94 16.33 -9.84
C GLU A 211 7.25 15.09 -8.99
N ARG A 212 6.70 13.92 -9.37
CA ARG A 212 7.00 12.66 -8.67
C ARG A 212 8.47 12.25 -8.78
N GLU A 213 9.13 12.51 -9.90
CA GLU A 213 10.58 12.30 -10.02
C GLU A 213 11.36 13.10 -8.97
N VAL A 214 11.02 14.38 -8.78
CA VAL A 214 11.66 15.25 -7.77
C VAL A 214 11.38 14.72 -6.36
N ARG A 215 10.12 14.40 -6.05
CA ARG A 215 9.72 13.83 -4.77
C ARG A 215 10.50 12.56 -4.44
N ASP A 216 10.46 11.59 -5.36
CA ASP A 216 11.05 10.28 -5.14
C ASP A 216 12.58 10.36 -5.03
N PHE A 217 13.21 11.29 -5.74
CA PHE A 217 14.64 11.57 -5.59
C PHE A 217 14.95 12.16 -4.21
N CYS A 218 14.22 13.19 -3.79
CA CYS A 218 14.48 13.89 -2.53
C CYS A 218 14.22 13.01 -1.30
N LEU A 219 13.14 12.21 -1.31
CA LEU A 219 12.84 11.26 -0.23
C LEU A 219 13.94 10.20 -0.08
N LYS A 220 14.48 9.68 -1.19
CA LYS A 220 15.60 8.73 -1.17
C LYS A 220 16.90 9.32 -0.64
N GLU A 221 17.11 10.63 -0.83
CA GLU A 221 18.25 11.35 -0.23
C GLU A 221 18.03 11.72 1.25
N GLY A 222 16.88 11.39 1.84
CA GLY A 222 16.59 11.68 3.24
C GLY A 222 15.84 13.00 3.49
N HIS A 223 15.43 13.72 2.44
CA HIS A 223 14.75 15.02 2.58
C HIS A 223 13.25 14.87 2.81
N SER A 224 12.61 15.97 3.20
CA SER A 224 11.22 15.99 3.65
C SER A 224 10.24 16.53 2.60
N VAL A 225 9.00 16.03 2.65
CA VAL A 225 7.92 16.35 1.70
C VAL A 225 6.58 16.51 2.43
N ILE A 226 5.82 17.54 2.06
CA ILE A 226 4.37 17.65 2.31
C ILE A 226 3.65 17.32 1.00
N GLN A 227 2.86 16.25 0.99
CA GLN A 227 2.09 15.85 -0.19
C GLN A 227 0.59 16.05 0.03
N LEU A 228 -0.02 16.83 -0.86
CA LEU A 228 -1.47 16.95 -0.92
C LEU A 228 -2.08 15.80 -1.74
N LEU A 229 -3.22 15.30 -1.30
CA LEU A 229 -3.89 14.14 -1.87
C LEU A 229 -5.32 14.50 -2.33
N ASP A 230 -5.79 13.76 -3.33
CA ASP A 230 -7.08 13.94 -4.00
C ASP A 230 -8.16 12.95 -3.54
N ASN A 231 -7.84 12.12 -2.54
CA ASN A 231 -8.72 11.10 -1.98
C ASN A 231 -8.57 11.03 -0.45
N GLY A 232 -9.70 10.96 0.27
CA GLY A 232 -9.76 10.88 1.73
C GLY A 232 -9.00 9.71 2.32
N PHE A 233 -8.64 9.82 3.61
CA PHE A 233 -8.08 8.69 4.36
C PHE A 233 -9.18 7.76 4.89
N LEU A 234 -8.96 6.45 4.75
CA LEU A 234 -9.72 5.41 5.45
C LEU A 234 -9.57 5.56 6.98
N GLU A 235 -10.57 5.09 7.72
CA GLU A 235 -10.58 5.09 9.19
C GLU A 235 -9.44 4.24 9.78
N ASP A 236 -9.05 3.14 9.10
CA ASP A 236 -7.97 2.24 9.51
C ASP A 236 -6.58 2.67 8.98
N ALA A 237 -6.47 3.93 8.53
CA ALA A 237 -5.21 4.57 8.18
C ALA A 237 -4.40 3.82 7.10
N SER A 238 -4.79 3.97 5.84
CA SER A 238 -3.92 3.56 4.73
C SER A 238 -3.13 4.77 4.22
N CYS A 239 -1.88 4.92 4.70
CA CYS A 239 -0.92 5.79 4.03
C CYS A 239 -0.80 5.36 2.55
N PRO A 240 -1.12 6.23 1.57
CA PRO A 240 -1.08 5.87 0.17
C PRO A 240 0.32 5.47 -0.31
N GLY A 241 0.35 4.44 -1.17
CA GLY A 241 1.38 4.18 -2.18
C GLY A 241 2.85 4.43 -1.81
N GLY A 242 3.49 3.48 -1.13
CA GLY A 242 4.96 3.46 -0.97
C GLY A 242 5.55 4.58 -0.08
N LEU A 243 4.71 5.50 0.42
CA LEU A 243 5.14 6.60 1.29
C LEU A 243 5.19 6.23 2.77
N LEU A 244 4.61 5.10 3.16
CA LEU A 244 4.51 4.66 4.55
C LEU A 244 5.85 4.73 5.29
N GLU A 245 6.92 4.22 4.67
CA GLU A 245 8.25 4.22 5.26
C GLU A 245 8.80 5.63 5.48
N TYR A 246 8.59 6.53 4.53
CA TYR A 246 9.01 7.92 4.67
C TYR A 246 8.19 8.67 5.71
N CYS A 247 6.89 8.38 5.82
CA CYS A 247 6.06 8.92 6.91
C CYS A 247 6.58 8.43 8.27
N MET A 248 6.96 7.15 8.39
CA MET A 248 7.53 6.58 9.62
C MET A 248 8.87 7.21 10.00
N ASN A 249 9.71 7.52 9.01
CA ASN A 249 10.99 8.20 9.22
C ASN A 249 10.82 9.71 9.53
N GLY A 250 9.58 10.20 9.63
CA GLY A 250 9.29 11.61 9.88
C GLY A 250 9.56 12.53 8.68
N GLN A 251 9.81 11.96 7.49
CA GLN A 251 10.13 12.72 6.27
C GLN A 251 8.87 13.22 5.55
N VAL A 252 7.71 12.61 5.78
CA VAL A 252 6.49 12.92 5.02
C VAL A 252 5.36 13.38 5.92
N LEU A 253 4.65 14.39 5.45
CA LEU A 253 3.32 14.77 5.89
C LEU A 253 2.35 14.67 4.70
N LEU A 254 1.26 13.94 4.88
CA LEU A 254 0.20 13.79 3.91
C LEU A 254 -0.99 14.63 4.36
N LEU A 255 -1.51 15.45 3.45
CA LEU A 255 -2.67 16.29 3.69
C LEU A 255 -3.77 15.98 2.68
N VAL A 256 -4.98 15.78 3.16
CA VAL A 256 -6.18 15.73 2.33
C VAL A 256 -7.11 16.85 2.77
N PRO A 257 -7.60 17.71 1.86
CA PRO A 257 -8.77 18.56 2.14
C PRO A 257 -9.87 17.80 2.90
N SER A 258 -10.28 18.26 4.09
CA SER A 258 -11.25 17.52 4.91
C SER A 258 -12.63 17.37 4.23
N GLU A 259 -12.95 18.22 3.25
CA GLU A 259 -14.16 18.11 2.44
C GLU A 259 -14.11 17.00 1.38
N ILE A 260 -12.94 16.39 1.13
CA ILE A 260 -12.77 15.30 0.16
C ILE A 260 -13.00 13.95 0.86
N PRO A 261 -14.09 13.22 0.54
CA PRO A 261 -14.33 11.91 1.10
C PRO A 261 -13.36 10.86 0.54
N HIS A 262 -13.29 9.72 1.22
CA HIS A 262 -12.64 8.54 0.66
C HIS A 262 -13.52 7.89 -0.42
N ASP A 263 -12.92 7.57 -1.56
CA ASP A 263 -13.51 6.75 -2.62
C ASP A 263 -12.61 5.53 -2.90
N ASP A 264 -13.18 4.33 -2.77
CA ASP A 264 -12.52 3.05 -3.10
C ASP A 264 -12.23 2.94 -4.60
N ARG A 265 -13.00 3.65 -5.44
CA ARG A 265 -12.83 3.63 -6.89
C ARG A 265 -11.73 4.60 -7.28
N LYS A 266 -10.75 4.07 -8.01
CA LYS A 266 -9.66 4.87 -8.57
C LYS A 266 -10.17 5.77 -9.68
N ARG A 267 -10.60 6.98 -9.32
CA ARG A 267 -10.98 8.05 -10.25
C ARG A 267 -9.75 8.80 -10.75
N ASN A 268 -9.83 9.35 -11.97
CA ASN A 268 -8.79 10.25 -12.45
C ASN A 268 -9.04 11.64 -11.85
N VAL A 269 -7.97 12.29 -11.39
CA VAL A 269 -8.01 13.68 -10.91
C VAL A 269 -8.47 14.60 -12.04
N THR A 270 -9.48 15.41 -11.77
CA THR A 270 -9.97 16.39 -12.74
C THR A 270 -9.02 17.58 -12.80
N ARG A 271 -9.06 18.34 -13.90
CA ARG A 271 -8.25 19.57 -14.03
C ARG A 271 -8.56 20.57 -12.90
N ALA A 272 -9.82 20.70 -12.50
CA ALA A 272 -10.24 21.61 -11.44
C ALA A 272 -9.59 21.23 -10.10
N GLU A 273 -9.58 19.95 -9.77
CA GLU A 273 -8.91 19.43 -8.56
C GLU A 273 -7.40 19.62 -8.61
N CYS A 274 -6.77 19.39 -9.77
CA CYS A 274 -5.35 19.68 -9.94
C CYS A 274 -5.03 21.16 -9.65
N VAL A 275 -5.86 22.09 -10.14
CA VAL A 275 -5.68 23.53 -9.89
C VAL A 275 -5.85 23.84 -8.41
N MET A 276 -6.96 23.38 -7.81
CA MET A 276 -7.26 23.58 -6.39
C MET A 276 -6.14 23.07 -5.47
N LEU A 277 -5.63 21.86 -5.70
CA LEU A 277 -4.55 21.29 -4.90
C LEU A 277 -3.23 22.05 -5.07
N ASN A 278 -2.94 22.55 -6.27
CA ASN A 278 -1.75 23.38 -6.50
C ASN A 278 -1.87 24.74 -5.80
N GLU A 279 -3.04 25.39 -5.84
CA GLU A 279 -3.27 26.65 -5.13
C GLU A 279 -3.14 26.49 -3.61
N ARG A 280 -3.63 25.37 -3.06
CA ARG A 280 -3.44 25.02 -1.65
C ARG A 280 -1.98 24.77 -1.29
N ALA A 281 -1.22 24.10 -2.17
CA ALA A 281 0.21 23.91 -1.96
C ALA A 281 0.99 25.24 -1.90
N GLU A 282 0.62 26.21 -2.74
CA GLU A 282 1.20 27.57 -2.71
C GLU A 282 0.83 28.28 -1.40
N ARG A 283 -0.45 28.27 -0.99
CA ARG A 283 -0.88 28.84 0.30
C ARG A 283 -0.14 28.25 1.50
N ILE A 284 -0.01 26.92 1.52
CA ILE A 284 0.76 26.24 2.56
C ILE A 284 2.20 26.74 2.53
N ALA A 285 2.87 26.83 1.38
CA ALA A 285 4.25 27.31 1.35
C ALA A 285 4.45 28.76 1.83
N GLU A 286 3.47 29.63 1.56
CA GLU A 286 3.49 31.06 1.88
C GLU A 286 3.10 31.38 3.34
N GLU A 287 2.49 30.44 4.06
CA GLU A 287 2.10 30.64 5.45
C GLU A 287 3.33 30.96 6.32
N ASP A 288 3.24 32.03 7.11
CA ASP A 288 4.36 32.45 7.96
C ASP A 288 4.67 31.42 9.04
N LEU A 289 5.97 31.17 9.25
CA LEU A 289 6.47 30.21 10.26
C LEU A 289 6.13 30.59 11.70
N GLU A 290 5.65 31.82 11.94
CA GLU A 290 5.39 32.36 13.28
C GLU A 290 4.09 31.84 13.93
N ARG A 291 3.24 31.10 13.21
CA ARG A 291 1.93 30.62 13.71
C ARG A 291 1.89 29.18 14.23
N VAL A 292 3.00 28.43 14.18
CA VAL A 292 3.05 27.01 14.61
C VAL A 292 3.69 26.84 16.00
N GLY A 293 3.58 27.86 16.86
CA GLY A 293 4.08 27.87 18.24
C GLY A 293 3.02 27.53 19.27
#